data_AF-A0A7S0RPB3-F1
#
_entry.id   AF-A0A7S0RPB3-F1
#
_cell.length_a   1.000
_cell.length_b   1.000
_cell.length_c   1.000
_cell.angle_alpha   90.00
_cell.angle_beta   90.00
_cell.angle_gamma   90.00
#
_symmetry.space_group_name_H-M   'P 1'
#
loop_
_entity.id
_entity.type
_entity.pdbx_description
1 polymer ?
#
loop_
_entity_poly.entity_id
_entity_poly.type
_entity_poly.pdbx_seq_one_letter_code
_entity_poly.pdbx_strand_id
1 'polypeptide(L)'
;IAAERFLRRMVEGFPSHGCHVNVDKLALNFRCVVNGHLLPTNMHEAANGATFVKWIGLLINTASLEVQADYTRYHGRHLSSTITAAHAQGAGTQLLVRVCQYMRPKCDPILLDPDINYAHTIHLNVYQAFLVAAMKMHCTVQAMAVGPECNPRFFLRAVHTCVRFMQGLVASRMAGAARSVAPTIGKGVSRVHLCWLGLWAFRKVLGKKQAQYRGVLALLDRDLEAAAFRALP
;
A
#
# COMPACT_ATOMS: atom_id res chain seq x y z
N ILE A 1 -29.22 5.96 -14.83
CA ILE A 1 -29.48 6.36 -16.24
C ILE A 1 -28.19 6.77 -16.97
N ALA A 2 -27.44 7.79 -16.52
CA ALA A 2 -26.23 8.24 -17.25
C ALA A 2 -25.10 7.18 -17.32
N ALA A 3 -24.76 6.55 -16.18
CA ALA A 3 -23.73 5.50 -16.12
C ALA A 3 -24.09 4.27 -16.97
N GLU A 4 -25.36 3.87 -16.95
CA GLU A 4 -25.85 2.75 -17.78
C GLU A 4 -25.78 3.07 -19.27
N ARG A 5 -26.18 4.29 -19.67
CA ARG A 5 -26.06 4.74 -21.06
C ARG A 5 -24.62 4.78 -21.54
N PHE A 6 -23.70 5.28 -20.70
CA PHE A 6 -22.27 5.26 -20.99
C PHE A 6 -21.77 3.83 -21.17
N LEU A 7 -22.10 2.93 -20.24
CA LEU A 7 -21.71 1.54 -20.29
C LEU A 7 -22.23 0.83 -21.55
N ARG A 8 -23.50 1.04 -21.93
CA ARG A 8 -24.08 0.50 -23.16
C ARG A 8 -23.27 0.90 -24.38
N ARG A 9 -22.95 2.19 -24.52
CA ARG A 9 -22.11 2.69 -25.62
C ARG A 9 -20.70 2.08 -25.61
N MET A 10 -20.10 1.93 -24.43
CA MET A 10 -18.77 1.32 -24.31
C MET A 10 -18.77 -0.17 -24.69
N VAL A 11 -19.83 -0.90 -24.36
CA VAL A 11 -19.99 -2.32 -24.71
C VAL A 11 -20.32 -2.50 -26.19
N GLU A 12 -21.13 -1.61 -26.77
CA GLU A 12 -21.36 -1.55 -28.23
C GLU A 12 -20.05 -1.32 -29.00
N GLY A 13 -19.08 -0.64 -28.36
CA GLY A 13 -17.75 -0.39 -28.92
C GLY A 13 -17.75 0.71 -29.98
N PHE A 14 -16.61 0.85 -30.66
CA PHE A 14 -16.41 1.84 -31.72
C PHE A 14 -15.92 1.12 -32.98
N PRO A 15 -16.82 0.49 -33.78
CA PRO A 15 -16.46 -0.36 -34.91
C PRO A 15 -15.59 0.33 -35.95
N SER A 16 -15.83 1.63 -36.21
CA SER A 16 -15.04 2.45 -37.13
C SER A 16 -13.56 2.57 -36.75
N HIS A 17 -13.21 2.27 -35.49
CA HIS A 17 -11.84 2.33 -34.96
C HIS A 17 -11.32 0.96 -34.52
N GLY A 18 -12.11 -0.11 -34.67
CA GLY A 18 -11.77 -1.44 -34.16
C GLY A 18 -11.61 -1.52 -32.63
N CYS A 19 -12.11 -0.53 -31.88
CA CYS A 19 -11.99 -0.47 -30.43
C CYS A 19 -13.16 -1.18 -29.74
N HIS A 20 -12.84 -2.10 -28.84
CA HIS A 20 -13.82 -2.89 -28.09
C HIS A 20 -13.43 -2.94 -26.61
N VAL A 21 -14.43 -2.99 -25.73
CA VAL A 21 -14.22 -3.20 -24.29
C VAL A 21 -14.11 -4.68 -24.00
N ASN A 22 -13.17 -5.04 -23.13
CA ASN A 22 -13.14 -6.37 -22.53
C ASN A 22 -14.21 -6.45 -21.43
N VAL A 23 -15.33 -7.11 -21.73
CA VAL A 23 -16.48 -7.26 -20.83
C VAL A 23 -16.11 -7.98 -19.54
N ASP A 24 -15.18 -8.94 -19.59
CA ASP A 24 -14.72 -9.70 -18.42
C ASP A 24 -13.92 -8.83 -17.43
N LYS A 25 -13.47 -7.64 -17.86
CA LYS A 25 -12.75 -6.67 -17.01
C LYS A 25 -13.64 -5.53 -16.51
N LEU A 26 -14.93 -5.54 -16.82
CA LEU A 26 -15.87 -4.56 -16.27
C LEU A 26 -15.97 -4.73 -14.76
N ALA A 27 -16.05 -3.62 -14.02
CA ALA A 27 -16.36 -3.62 -12.60
C ALA A 27 -17.57 -2.70 -12.37
N LEU A 28 -18.70 -3.26 -11.94
CA LEU A 28 -19.99 -2.57 -11.86
C LEU A 28 -20.59 -2.73 -10.46
N ASN A 29 -21.03 -1.63 -9.87
CA ASN A 29 -21.79 -1.62 -8.62
C ASN A 29 -23.32 -1.61 -8.84
N PHE A 30 -23.78 -1.83 -10.08
CA PHE A 30 -25.19 -1.94 -10.45
C PHE A 30 -25.40 -3.03 -11.50
N ARG A 31 -26.64 -3.52 -11.60
CA ARG A 31 -27.03 -4.51 -12.62
C ARG A 31 -27.26 -3.80 -13.95
N CYS A 32 -26.70 -4.34 -15.03
CA CYS A 32 -26.90 -3.83 -16.38
C CYS A 32 -27.04 -4.99 -17.37
N VAL A 33 -28.03 -4.92 -18.26
CA VAL A 33 -28.27 -5.90 -19.31
C VAL A 33 -28.06 -5.25 -20.67
N VAL A 34 -27.12 -5.77 -21.46
CA VAL A 34 -26.80 -5.27 -22.81
C VAL A 34 -26.96 -6.42 -23.80
N ASN A 35 -27.69 -6.20 -24.89
CA ASN A 35 -27.99 -7.22 -25.91
C ASN A 35 -28.58 -8.52 -25.34
N GLY A 36 -29.44 -8.42 -24.32
CA GLY A 36 -30.06 -9.58 -23.65
C GLY A 36 -29.16 -10.30 -22.63
N HIS A 37 -27.90 -9.89 -22.47
CA HIS A 37 -26.96 -10.49 -21.53
C HIS A 37 -26.73 -9.62 -20.30
N LEU A 38 -26.84 -10.22 -19.11
CA LEU A 38 -26.46 -9.58 -17.85
C LEU A 38 -24.93 -9.43 -17.81
N LEU A 39 -24.46 -8.20 -17.65
CA LEU A 39 -23.02 -7.93 -17.58
C LEU A 39 -22.44 -8.38 -16.23
N PRO A 40 -21.18 -8.86 -16.20
CA PRO A 40 -20.52 -9.22 -14.96
C PRO A 40 -20.24 -7.97 -14.12
N THR A 41 -20.35 -8.12 -12.80
CA THR A 41 -20.06 -7.02 -11.86
C THR A 41 -18.60 -7.00 -11.44
N ASN A 42 -17.92 -8.16 -11.37
CA ASN A 42 -16.51 -8.34 -10.96
C ASN A 42 -16.02 -7.46 -9.79
N MET A 43 -16.92 -7.18 -8.86
CA MET A 43 -16.63 -6.42 -7.65
C MET A 43 -15.80 -7.28 -6.70
N HIS A 44 -14.85 -6.66 -6.00
CA HIS A 44 -14.15 -7.33 -4.92
C HIS A 44 -14.95 -7.21 -3.63
N GLU A 45 -15.36 -8.33 -3.06
CA GLU A 45 -16.00 -8.39 -1.75
C GLU A 45 -14.97 -8.76 -0.68
N ALA A 46 -14.89 -7.96 0.37
CA ALA A 46 -14.08 -8.25 1.54
C ALA A 46 -14.88 -9.13 2.53
N ALA A 47 -14.17 -9.78 3.47
CA ALA A 47 -14.78 -10.71 4.43
C ALA A 47 -15.86 -10.07 5.33
N ASN A 48 -15.87 -8.74 5.46
CA ASN A 48 -16.88 -7.99 6.21
C ASN A 48 -18.06 -7.52 5.34
N GLY A 49 -18.18 -8.01 4.09
CA GLY A 49 -19.22 -7.64 3.15
C GLY A 49 -19.02 -6.29 2.43
N ALA A 50 -17.92 -5.57 2.72
CA ALA A 50 -17.61 -4.35 1.99
C ALA A 50 -17.22 -4.67 0.54
N THR A 51 -17.73 -3.87 -0.40
CA THR A 51 -17.52 -4.07 -1.84
C THR A 51 -16.64 -2.96 -2.43
N PHE A 52 -15.74 -3.37 -3.33
CA PHE A 52 -14.71 -2.50 -3.89
C PHE A 52 -14.58 -2.64 -5.40
N VAL A 53 -14.47 -1.51 -6.09
CA VAL A 53 -14.02 -1.48 -7.49
C VAL A 53 -12.50 -1.57 -7.50
N LYS A 54 -11.96 -2.53 -8.23
CA LYS A 54 -10.52 -2.62 -8.49
C LYS A 54 -10.15 -1.72 -9.65
N TRP A 55 -9.23 -0.78 -9.43
CA TRP A 55 -8.81 0.17 -10.46
C TRP A 55 -7.32 0.48 -10.35
N ILE A 56 -6.53 -0.01 -11.33
CA ILE A 56 -5.10 0.30 -11.49
C ILE A 56 -4.28 0.11 -10.18
N GLY A 57 -4.55 -0.97 -9.45
CA GLY A 57 -3.86 -1.27 -8.18
C GLY A 57 -4.41 -0.54 -6.96
N LEU A 58 -5.62 0.03 -7.07
CA LEU A 58 -6.42 0.60 -5.99
C LEU A 58 -7.72 -0.18 -5.80
N LEU A 59 -8.28 -0.08 -4.60
CA LEU A 59 -9.61 -0.51 -4.21
C LEU A 59 -10.42 0.73 -3.84
N ILE A 60 -11.52 0.97 -4.55
CA ILE A 60 -12.43 2.08 -4.26
C ILE A 60 -13.68 1.50 -3.62
N ASN A 61 -13.94 1.86 -2.35
CA ASN A 61 -15.12 1.39 -1.64
C ASN A 61 -16.39 1.94 -2.31
N THR A 62 -17.36 1.10 -2.65
CA THR A 62 -18.54 1.59 -3.39
C THR A 62 -19.58 2.31 -2.56
N ALA A 63 -19.48 2.24 -1.23
CA ALA A 63 -20.35 2.97 -0.32
C ALA A 63 -19.69 4.25 0.18
N SER A 64 -18.45 4.18 0.68
CA SER A 64 -17.75 5.34 1.27
C SER A 64 -16.90 6.13 0.27
N LEU A 65 -16.61 5.57 -0.91
CA LEU A 65 -15.69 6.13 -1.92
C LEU A 65 -14.23 6.28 -1.46
N GLU A 66 -13.90 5.83 -0.25
CA GLU A 66 -12.53 5.80 0.26
C GLU A 66 -11.66 4.87 -0.60
N VAL A 67 -10.37 5.21 -0.70
CA VAL A 67 -9.42 4.57 -1.59
C VAL A 67 -8.36 3.83 -0.79
N GLN A 68 -8.19 2.56 -1.11
CA GLN A 68 -7.17 1.69 -0.52
C GLN A 68 -6.21 1.16 -1.57
N ALA A 69 -4.99 0.80 -1.17
CA ALA A 69 -4.07 0.11 -2.07
C ALA A 69 -4.52 -1.36 -2.27
N ASP A 70 -4.57 -1.82 -3.53
CA ASP A 70 -4.92 -3.21 -3.84
C ASP A 70 -3.73 -4.16 -3.61
N TYR A 71 -3.76 -4.84 -2.47
CA TYR A 71 -2.83 -5.90 -2.13
C TYR A 71 -3.33 -7.31 -2.46
N THR A 72 -4.56 -7.45 -2.98
CA THR A 72 -5.13 -8.76 -3.37
C THR A 72 -4.33 -9.41 -4.48
N ARG A 73 -3.60 -8.62 -5.28
CA ARG A 73 -2.65 -9.10 -6.30
C ARG A 73 -1.50 -9.96 -5.74
N TYR A 74 -1.25 -9.92 -4.44
CA TYR A 74 -0.26 -10.77 -3.77
C TYR A 74 -0.88 -12.02 -3.16
N HIS A 75 -2.21 -12.15 -3.16
CA HIS A 75 -2.89 -13.32 -2.62
C HIS A 75 -2.50 -14.58 -3.42
N GLY A 76 -2.23 -15.67 -2.71
CA GLY A 76 -1.82 -16.95 -3.31
C GLY A 76 -0.43 -16.96 -3.96
N ARG A 77 0.38 -15.90 -3.78
CA ARG A 77 1.73 -15.81 -4.36
C ARG A 77 2.77 -15.47 -3.29
N HIS A 78 3.95 -16.06 -3.39
CA HIS A 78 5.05 -15.71 -2.50
C HIS A 78 5.62 -14.34 -2.87
N LEU A 79 5.73 -13.42 -1.91
CA LEU A 79 6.13 -12.03 -2.19
C LEU A 79 7.55 -11.92 -2.77
N SER A 80 8.40 -12.93 -2.58
CA SER A 80 9.73 -12.98 -3.23
C SER A 80 9.65 -12.94 -4.75
N SER A 81 8.57 -13.44 -5.36
CA SER A 81 8.38 -13.39 -6.82
C SER A 81 8.12 -11.97 -7.35
N THR A 82 8.00 -10.99 -6.45
CA THR A 82 7.73 -9.57 -6.77
C THR A 82 8.96 -8.68 -6.55
N ILE A 83 10.10 -9.28 -6.21
CA ILE A 83 11.37 -8.59 -6.02
C ILE A 83 12.43 -9.23 -6.91
N THR A 84 13.28 -8.40 -7.51
CA THR A 84 14.47 -8.89 -8.20
C THR A 84 15.60 -9.02 -7.17
N ALA A 85 16.09 -10.23 -6.94
CA ALA A 85 17.27 -10.42 -6.07
C ALA A 85 18.48 -9.72 -6.72
N ALA A 86 19.20 -8.88 -5.96
CA ALA A 86 20.50 -8.40 -6.43
C ALA A 86 21.57 -9.34 -5.92
N HIS A 87 22.29 -9.97 -6.84
CA HIS A 87 23.53 -10.67 -6.56
C HIS A 87 24.67 -9.72 -6.90
N ALA A 88 25.03 -8.83 -5.98
CA ALA A 88 26.11 -7.88 -6.22
C ALA A 88 26.77 -7.41 -4.92
N GLN A 89 28.03 -6.97 -5.05
CA GLN A 89 28.76 -6.26 -4.01
C GLN A 89 27.95 -5.05 -3.50
N GLY A 90 28.01 -4.78 -2.20
CA GLY A 90 27.27 -3.67 -1.58
C GLY A 90 25.80 -3.97 -1.23
N ALA A 91 25.45 -5.23 -0.96
CA ALA A 91 24.09 -5.67 -0.60
C ALA A 91 23.44 -4.84 0.51
N GLY A 92 24.22 -4.35 1.49
CA GLY A 92 23.71 -3.47 2.54
C GLY A 92 23.20 -2.11 2.01
N THR A 93 24.01 -1.41 1.22
CA THR A 93 23.61 -0.13 0.60
C THR A 93 22.38 -0.33 -0.30
N GLN A 94 22.35 -1.42 -1.07
CA GLN A 94 21.22 -1.74 -1.92
C GLN A 94 19.95 -2.04 -1.12
N LEU A 95 20.05 -2.69 0.05
CA LEU A 95 18.91 -2.89 0.94
C LEU A 95 18.30 -1.55 1.36
N LEU A 96 19.14 -0.59 1.78
CA LEU A 96 18.68 0.75 2.19
C LEU A 96 17.97 1.50 1.05
N VAL A 97 18.44 1.36 -0.19
CA VAL A 97 17.79 1.95 -1.37
C VAL A 97 16.46 1.24 -1.67
N ARG A 98 16.44 -0.09 -1.62
CA ARG A 98 15.26 -0.91 -1.94
C ARG A 98 14.10 -0.65 -1.00
N VAL A 99 14.34 -0.56 0.31
CA VAL A 99 13.28 -0.28 1.28
C VAL A 99 12.61 1.07 0.98
N CYS A 100 13.36 2.08 0.53
CA CYS A 100 12.79 3.36 0.07
C CYS A 100 12.00 3.20 -1.24
N GLN A 101 12.52 2.45 -2.21
CA GLN A 101 11.84 2.21 -3.50
C GLN A 101 10.50 1.50 -3.31
N TYR A 102 10.38 0.59 -2.34
CA TYR A 102 9.11 -0.09 -2.03
C TYR A 102 8.03 0.88 -1.55
N MET A 103 8.41 1.99 -0.92
CA MET A 103 7.47 3.00 -0.39
C MET A 103 7.00 4.01 -1.43
N ARG A 104 7.82 4.32 -2.45
CA ARG A 104 7.49 5.33 -3.47
C ARG A 104 6.09 5.17 -4.10
N PRO A 105 5.66 3.99 -4.58
CA PRO A 105 4.33 3.83 -5.17
C PRO A 105 3.21 3.79 -4.13
N LYS A 106 3.53 3.79 -2.82
CA LYS A 106 2.56 3.67 -1.72
C LYS A 106 2.25 4.98 -1.01
N CYS A 107 2.94 6.05 -1.39
CA CYS A 107 2.70 7.40 -0.88
C CYS A 107 1.93 8.25 -1.90
N ASP A 108 1.03 7.64 -2.69
CA ASP A 108 0.21 8.39 -3.64
C ASP A 108 -0.75 9.32 -2.87
N PRO A 109 -0.90 10.61 -3.25
CA PRO A 109 -1.82 11.51 -2.57
C PRO A 109 -3.23 10.94 -2.40
N ILE A 110 -3.77 10.21 -3.40
CA ILE A 110 -5.14 9.67 -3.33
C ILE A 110 -5.37 8.71 -2.15
N LEU A 111 -4.30 8.08 -1.63
CA LEU A 111 -4.36 7.15 -0.50
C LEU A 111 -4.24 7.84 0.87
N LEU A 112 -3.80 9.10 0.88
CA LEU A 112 -3.40 9.86 2.08
C LEU A 112 -4.18 11.17 2.22
N ASP A 113 -4.98 11.51 1.23
CA ASP A 113 -5.81 12.71 1.19
C ASP A 113 -6.96 12.60 2.21
N PRO A 114 -7.03 13.51 3.20
CA PRO A 114 -8.08 13.50 4.22
C PRO A 114 -9.44 14.03 3.72
N ASP A 115 -9.50 14.60 2.51
CA ASP A 115 -10.78 14.96 1.86
C ASP A 115 -11.42 13.75 1.14
N ILE A 116 -10.61 12.74 0.80
CA ILE A 116 -11.06 11.49 0.15
C ILE A 116 -11.24 10.36 1.16
N ASN A 117 -10.38 10.30 2.18
CA ASN A 117 -10.27 9.15 3.08
C ASN A 117 -10.46 9.55 4.53
N TYR A 118 -11.16 8.72 5.32
CA TYR A 118 -11.16 8.88 6.77
C TYR A 118 -9.78 8.57 7.35
N ALA A 119 -9.51 9.12 8.54
CA ALA A 119 -8.25 8.90 9.25
C ALA A 119 -7.91 7.40 9.41
N HIS A 120 -8.91 6.55 9.66
CA HIS A 120 -8.67 5.10 9.76
C HIS A 120 -8.18 4.49 8.44
N THR A 121 -8.67 4.94 7.29
CA THR A 121 -8.28 4.42 5.97
C THR A 121 -6.88 4.90 5.60
N ILE A 122 -6.56 6.16 5.91
CA ILE A 122 -5.20 6.68 5.75
C ILE A 122 -4.23 5.85 6.61
N HIS A 123 -4.55 5.61 7.89
CA HIS A 123 -3.72 4.79 8.77
C HIS A 123 -3.58 3.35 8.25
N LEU A 124 -4.67 2.75 7.73
CA LEU A 124 -4.65 1.43 7.14
C LEU A 124 -3.73 1.36 5.91
N ASN A 125 -3.83 2.33 5.00
CA ASN A 125 -2.98 2.43 3.81
C ASN A 125 -1.50 2.53 4.19
N VAL A 126 -1.17 3.41 5.15
CA VAL A 126 0.19 3.56 5.68
C VAL A 126 0.69 2.25 6.28
N TYR A 127 -0.12 1.63 7.14
CA TYR A 127 0.25 0.41 7.84
C TYR A 127 0.49 -0.75 6.87
N GLN A 128 -0.42 -0.97 5.92
CA GLN A 128 -0.28 -2.02 4.91
C GLN A 128 0.91 -1.77 3.97
N ALA A 129 1.21 -0.52 3.64
CA ALA A 129 2.42 -0.18 2.89
C ALA A 129 3.68 -0.64 3.62
N PHE A 130 3.78 -0.37 4.92
CA PHE A 130 4.91 -0.84 5.72
C PHE A 130 4.93 -2.36 5.92
N LEU A 131 3.78 -3.03 6.05
CA LEU A 131 3.75 -4.50 6.11
C LEU A 131 4.35 -5.14 4.86
N VAL A 132 3.99 -4.61 3.68
CA VAL A 132 4.54 -5.09 2.40
C VAL A 132 6.01 -4.76 2.29
N ALA A 133 6.44 -3.56 2.69
CA ALA A 133 7.86 -3.19 2.69
C ALA A 133 8.68 -4.08 3.63
N ALA A 134 8.17 -4.41 4.82
CA ALA A 134 8.81 -5.30 5.77
C ALA A 134 8.94 -6.73 5.23
N MET A 135 7.90 -7.26 4.58
CA MET A 135 7.98 -8.58 3.96
C MET A 135 8.96 -8.59 2.77
N LYS A 136 8.97 -7.54 1.93
CA LYS A 136 9.94 -7.41 0.82
C LYS A 136 11.37 -7.23 1.30
N MET A 137 11.57 -6.49 2.40
CA MET A 137 12.86 -6.39 3.08
C MET A 137 13.32 -7.79 3.49
N HIS A 138 12.49 -8.55 4.21
CA HIS A 138 12.84 -9.91 4.60
C HIS A 138 13.18 -10.81 3.41
N CYS A 139 12.39 -10.79 2.33
CA CYS A 139 12.72 -11.56 1.13
C CYS A 139 14.07 -11.14 0.51
N THR A 140 14.45 -9.86 0.60
CA THR A 140 15.78 -9.40 0.18
C THR A 140 16.86 -9.91 1.13
N VAL A 141 16.64 -9.88 2.46
CA VAL A 141 17.58 -10.39 3.47
C VAL A 141 17.86 -11.87 3.29
N GLN A 142 16.86 -12.66 2.90
CA GLN A 142 17.02 -14.10 2.64
C GLN A 142 17.99 -14.40 1.48
N ALA A 143 18.27 -13.42 0.62
CA ALA A 143 19.26 -13.55 -0.46
C ALA A 143 20.63 -12.95 -0.09
N MET A 144 20.83 -12.47 1.14
CA MET A 144 22.09 -11.87 1.60
C MET A 144 22.96 -12.90 2.32
N ALA A 145 24.29 -12.77 2.17
CA ALA A 145 25.25 -13.64 2.85
C ALA A 145 25.33 -13.43 4.37
N VAL A 146 25.07 -12.20 4.84
CA VAL A 146 25.11 -11.83 6.26
C VAL A 146 23.73 -11.36 6.68
N GLY A 147 23.16 -12.04 7.68
CA GLY A 147 21.83 -11.76 8.20
C GLY A 147 21.79 -10.86 9.44
N PRO A 148 20.58 -10.57 9.93
CA PRO A 148 20.32 -9.72 11.10
C PRO A 148 20.91 -10.21 12.41
N GLU A 149 21.17 -11.51 12.54
CA GLU A 149 21.84 -12.12 13.67
C GLU A 149 23.26 -11.56 13.88
N CYS A 150 23.98 -11.23 12.80
CA CYS A 150 25.35 -10.72 12.88
C CYS A 150 25.40 -9.19 13.09
N ASN A 151 24.39 -8.45 12.62
CA ASN A 151 24.38 -6.99 12.72
C ASN A 151 22.96 -6.41 12.86
N PRO A 152 22.30 -6.61 14.01
CA PRO A 152 20.92 -6.18 14.19
C PRO A 152 20.72 -4.66 14.05
N ARG A 153 21.74 -3.86 14.39
CA ARG A 153 21.70 -2.40 14.26
C ARG A 153 21.61 -1.93 12.81
N PHE A 154 22.30 -2.61 11.88
CA PHE A 154 22.19 -2.29 10.45
C PHE A 154 20.77 -2.52 9.92
N PHE A 155 20.14 -3.64 10.28
CA PHE A 155 18.77 -3.92 9.83
C PHE A 155 17.74 -3.00 10.50
N LEU A 156 17.94 -2.62 11.78
CA LEU A 156 17.15 -1.56 12.40
C LEU A 156 17.29 -0.24 11.63
N ARG A 157 18.51 0.14 11.24
CA ARG A 157 18.74 1.33 10.42
C ARG A 157 17.99 1.26 9.08
N ALA A 158 17.89 0.08 8.47
CA ALA A 158 17.07 -0.09 7.26
C ALA A 158 15.58 0.18 7.53
N VAL A 159 15.05 -0.27 8.67
CA VAL A 159 13.67 0.05 9.11
C VAL A 159 13.49 1.55 9.27
N HIS A 160 14.36 2.21 10.05
CA HIS A 160 14.29 3.67 10.25
C HIS A 160 14.43 4.44 8.94
N THR A 161 15.28 3.98 8.02
CA THR A 161 15.46 4.58 6.69
C THR A 161 14.16 4.53 5.89
N CYS A 162 13.48 3.37 5.87
CA CYS A 162 12.17 3.22 5.24
C CYS A 162 11.12 4.18 5.83
N VAL A 163 11.03 4.25 7.16
CA VAL A 163 10.09 5.11 7.88
C VAL A 163 10.34 6.59 7.59
N ARG A 164 11.59 7.05 7.75
CA ARG A 164 11.98 8.45 7.48
C ARG A 164 11.75 8.84 6.02
N PHE A 165 12.01 7.91 5.11
CA PHE A 165 11.74 8.13 3.69
C PHE A 165 10.25 8.36 3.41
N MET A 166 9.36 7.53 3.97
CA MET A 166 7.92 7.76 3.84
C MET A 166 7.49 9.09 4.46
N GLN A 167 7.96 9.43 5.67
CA GLN A 167 7.64 10.73 6.29
C GLN A 167 7.99 11.92 5.39
N GLY A 168 9.19 11.91 4.79
CA GLY A 168 9.61 12.96 3.87
C GLY A 168 8.81 12.97 2.57
N LEU A 169 8.54 11.79 2.00
CA LEU A 169 7.82 11.66 0.74
C LEU A 169 6.35 12.09 0.87
N VAL A 170 5.69 11.73 1.97
CA VAL A 170 4.31 12.15 2.27
C VAL A 170 4.27 13.67 2.44
N ALA A 171 5.16 14.25 3.24
CA ALA A 171 5.22 15.71 3.42
C ALA A 171 5.40 16.44 2.08
N SER A 172 6.30 15.96 1.22
CA SER A 172 6.56 16.55 -0.10
C SER A 172 5.37 16.44 -1.04
N ARG A 173 4.72 15.27 -1.12
CA ARG A 173 3.61 15.04 -2.05
C ARG A 173 2.33 15.75 -1.62
N MET A 174 2.02 15.77 -0.32
CA MET A 174 0.84 16.47 0.18
C MET A 174 0.98 17.99 0.03
N ALA A 175 2.17 18.55 0.23
CA ALA A 175 2.44 19.96 -0.06
C ALA A 175 2.35 20.29 -1.56
N GLY A 176 2.62 19.31 -2.44
CA GLY A 176 2.37 19.43 -3.88
C GLY A 176 0.87 19.47 -4.21
N ALA A 177 0.11 18.51 -3.70
CA ALA A 177 -1.32 18.38 -3.97
C ALA A 177 -2.15 19.56 -3.42
N ALA A 178 -1.85 20.02 -2.21
CA ALA A 178 -2.54 21.17 -1.59
C ALA A 178 -2.34 22.51 -2.33
N ARG A 179 -1.33 22.61 -3.21
CA ARG A 179 -1.15 23.78 -4.08
C ARG A 179 -2.03 23.73 -5.34
N SER A 180 -2.51 22.55 -5.71
CA SER A 180 -3.31 22.32 -6.91
C SER A 180 -4.82 22.27 -6.65
N VAL A 181 -5.23 22.08 -5.39
CA VAL A 181 -6.63 21.97 -4.96
C VAL A 181 -6.80 22.86 -3.73
N ALA A 182 -7.88 23.66 -3.66
CA ALA A 182 -8.18 24.46 -2.47
C ALA A 182 -8.28 23.53 -1.25
N PRO A 183 -7.58 23.82 -0.12
CA PRO A 183 -7.53 22.89 0.99
C PRO A 183 -8.90 22.79 1.68
N THR A 184 -9.43 21.58 1.80
CA THR A 184 -10.61 21.30 2.62
C THR A 184 -10.23 20.64 3.95
N ILE A 185 -11.05 21.00 4.95
CA ILE A 185 -11.31 20.59 6.34
C ILE A 185 -10.43 19.52 7.05
N GLY A 186 -9.82 18.55 6.36
CA GLY A 186 -9.17 17.38 6.99
C GLY A 186 -7.70 17.56 7.39
N LYS A 187 -7.30 17.06 8.58
CA LYS A 187 -5.88 16.94 8.98
C LYS A 187 -5.31 15.60 8.49
N GLY A 188 -4.25 15.64 7.68
CA GLY A 188 -3.51 14.46 7.25
C GLY A 188 -2.77 13.73 8.39
N VAL A 189 -2.18 12.58 8.08
CA VAL A 189 -1.44 11.75 9.06
C VAL A 189 -0.18 12.43 9.58
N SER A 190 0.02 12.43 10.90
CA SER A 190 1.19 13.07 11.53
C SER A 190 2.48 12.25 11.36
N ARG A 191 3.64 12.92 11.42
CA ARG A 191 4.95 12.23 11.36
C ARG A 191 5.12 11.19 12.46
N VAL A 192 4.57 11.47 13.65
CA VAL A 192 4.62 10.56 14.80
C VAL A 192 3.78 9.31 14.53
N HIS A 193 2.57 9.45 14.00
CA HIS A 193 1.73 8.32 13.58
C HIS A 193 2.39 7.50 12.47
N LEU A 194 2.97 8.15 11.44
CA LEU A 194 3.71 7.44 10.39
C LEU A 194 4.87 6.61 10.98
N CYS A 195 5.59 7.18 11.95
CA CYS A 195 6.69 6.48 12.62
C CYS A 195 6.18 5.24 13.36
N TRP A 196 5.17 5.44 14.20
CA TRP A 196 4.59 4.38 15.03
C TRP A 196 4.00 3.24 14.18
N LEU A 197 3.19 3.56 13.17
CA LEU A 197 2.62 2.57 12.24
C LEU A 197 3.72 1.79 11.51
N GLY A 198 4.80 2.48 11.09
CA GLY A 198 5.94 1.85 10.46
C GLY A 198 6.65 0.86 11.39
N LEU A 199 7.03 1.30 12.57
CA LEU A 199 7.71 0.43 13.55
C LEU A 199 6.85 -0.78 13.92
N TRP A 200 5.56 -0.60 14.17
CA TRP A 200 4.63 -1.70 14.45
C TRP A 200 4.47 -2.68 13.28
N ALA A 201 4.40 -2.18 12.05
CA ALA A 201 4.29 -3.04 10.87
C ALA A 201 5.54 -3.92 10.69
N PHE A 202 6.73 -3.32 10.82
CA PHE A 202 7.99 -4.08 10.80
C PHE A 202 8.06 -5.07 11.97
N ARG A 203 7.71 -4.63 13.18
CA ARG A 203 7.69 -5.50 14.36
C ARG A 203 6.75 -6.70 14.20
N LYS A 204 5.56 -6.51 13.62
CA LYS A 204 4.60 -7.58 13.33
C LYS A 204 5.15 -8.60 12.33
N VAL A 205 5.74 -8.12 11.25
CA VAL A 205 6.27 -8.98 10.18
C VAL A 205 7.52 -9.73 10.64
N LEU A 206 8.48 -9.03 11.24
CA LEU A 206 9.74 -9.61 11.70
C LEU A 206 9.55 -10.48 12.95
N GLY A 207 8.51 -10.22 13.76
CA GLY A 207 8.15 -11.04 14.92
C GLY A 207 7.79 -12.48 14.52
N LYS A 208 7.12 -12.66 13.38
CA LYS A 208 6.86 -14.00 12.80
C LYS A 208 8.14 -14.72 12.32
N LYS A 209 9.30 -14.06 12.41
CA LYS A 209 10.61 -14.49 11.90
C LYS A 209 11.67 -14.38 13.02
N GLN A 210 11.22 -14.42 14.27
CA GLN A 210 12.02 -14.09 15.46
C GLN A 210 13.37 -14.82 15.58
N ALA A 211 13.47 -16.06 15.07
CA ALA A 211 14.71 -16.84 15.08
C ALA A 211 15.88 -16.07 14.43
N GLN A 212 15.59 -15.35 13.33
CA GLN A 212 16.58 -14.55 12.61
C GLN A 212 16.66 -13.10 13.13
N TYR A 213 15.55 -12.54 13.62
CA TYR A 213 15.43 -11.11 13.92
C TYR A 213 15.49 -10.75 15.41
N ARG A 214 15.81 -11.67 16.32
CA ARG A 214 15.77 -11.43 17.79
C ARG A 214 16.41 -10.10 18.22
N GLY A 215 17.64 -9.82 17.75
CA GLY A 215 18.34 -8.58 18.08
C GLY A 215 17.67 -7.32 17.51
N VAL A 216 17.08 -7.42 16.32
CA VAL A 216 16.31 -6.33 15.69
C VAL A 216 15.00 -6.08 16.44
N LEU A 217 14.31 -7.14 16.85
CA LEU A 217 13.06 -7.05 17.61
C LEU A 217 13.28 -6.37 18.97
N ALA A 218 14.34 -6.74 19.70
CA ALA A 218 14.69 -6.09 20.96
C ALA A 218 15.08 -4.61 20.82
N LEU A 219 15.56 -4.19 19.64
CA LEU A 219 15.79 -2.78 19.34
C LEU A 219 14.49 -2.05 18.97
N LEU A 220 13.64 -2.68 18.15
CA LEU A 220 12.33 -2.15 17.77
C LEU A 220 11.41 -1.97 18.98
N ASP A 221 11.40 -2.92 19.91
CA ASP A 221 10.57 -2.85 21.13
C ASP A 221 10.99 -1.65 21.99
N ARG A 222 12.30 -1.36 22.09
CA ARG A 222 12.80 -0.14 22.75
C ARG A 222 12.40 1.14 22.02
N ASP A 223 12.44 1.16 20.69
CA ASP A 223 11.97 2.33 19.93
C ASP A 223 10.47 2.57 20.17
N LEU A 224 9.68 1.51 20.28
CA LEU A 224 8.23 1.57 20.52
C LEU A 224 7.86 2.04 21.95
N GLU A 225 8.77 1.93 22.92
CA GLU A 225 8.60 2.46 24.29
C GLU A 225 8.82 3.97 24.39
N ALA A 226 9.23 4.63 23.29
CA ALA A 226 9.47 6.06 23.27
C ALA A 226 8.26 6.87 23.76
N ALA A 227 8.52 7.88 24.60
CA ALA A 227 7.47 8.70 25.20
C ALA A 227 6.53 9.36 24.17
N ALA A 228 7.05 9.66 22.98
CA ALA A 228 6.28 10.22 21.85
C ALA A 228 5.12 9.32 21.38
N PHE A 229 5.12 8.03 21.73
CA PHE A 229 4.08 7.07 21.32
C PHE A 229 3.04 6.80 22.42
N ARG A 230 3.24 7.29 23.65
CA ARG A 230 2.35 6.98 24.79
C ARG A 230 0.92 7.52 24.65
N ALA A 231 0.73 8.55 23.83
CA ALA A 231 -0.58 9.16 23.57
C ALA A 231 -1.25 8.62 22.29
N LEU A 232 -0.63 7.65 21.62
CA LEU A 232 -1.21 6.98 20.46
C LEU A 232 -2.07 5.78 20.93
N PRO A 233 -3.17 5.49 20.22
CA PRO A 233 -4.07 4.38 20.54
C PRO A 233 -3.41 3.00 20.38
#